data_AF-A0A8J4F2A2-F1
#
_entry.id   AF-A0A8J4F2A2-F1
#
_cell.length_a   1.000
_cell.length_b   1.000
_cell.length_c   1.000
_cell.angle_alpha   90.00
_cell.angle_beta   90.00
_cell.angle_gamma   90.00
#
_symmetry.space_group_name_H-M   'P 1'
#
loop_
_entity.id
_entity.type
_entity.pdbx_description
1 polymer ?
#
loop_
_entity_poly.entity_id
_entity_poly.type
_entity_poly.pdbx_seq_one_letter_code
_entity_poly.pdbx_strand_id
1 'polypeptide(L)'
;MRRNSLLFTAVVLGWFAGSHAEFLSDACKVCINAELYPPEIDYRPYRFDEKDCNSFQSSVASLLNNVIDDNGGQHNFGFLPDPSLCEATKVSICGFGFLDVIELLQSKIDENAIAFYDAVTGGEMCHPKYDNYGLTITVDSCDNILEQPPGVVRECGLLPPPSINCTCNTTAGISPYIVSSSFREEPSSNSQTALYCFDIVVNKDILPSTCSDIDILRKVEFYAEQSLKSFVKSFRLSPNGGSPTTISPSWGPTGSNLLKASLYWTKDQATGASVCVEVKKPMTMLELCGGWKCYVYLYNPDLKCCPLSTSGP
;
A
#
# COMPACT_ATOMS: atom_id res chain seq x y z
N MET A 1 -65.46 -18.09 -67.71
CA MET A 1 -66.35 -16.91 -67.81
C MET A 1 -66.77 -16.50 -66.41
N ARG A 2 -66.80 -15.17 -66.17
CA ARG A 2 -67.36 -14.40 -65.05
C ARG A 2 -66.50 -14.17 -63.79
N ARG A 3 -66.33 -12.86 -63.58
CA ARG A 3 -65.78 -12.09 -62.45
C ARG A 3 -66.73 -12.06 -61.25
N ASN A 4 -66.19 -11.48 -60.17
CA ASN A 4 -66.79 -10.79 -59.01
C ASN A 4 -66.55 -11.57 -57.71
N SER A 5 -66.24 -10.97 -56.57
CA SER A 5 -65.98 -9.58 -56.18
C SER A 5 -65.29 -9.62 -54.81
N LEU A 6 -64.53 -8.56 -54.52
CA LEU A 6 -63.99 -8.22 -53.20
C LEU A 6 -65.05 -8.24 -52.10
N LEU A 7 -64.65 -8.69 -50.90
CA LEU A 7 -65.17 -8.15 -49.65
C LEU A 7 -64.09 -8.18 -48.57
N PHE A 8 -63.71 -6.97 -48.19
CA PHE A 8 -62.93 -6.60 -47.02
C PHE A 8 -63.65 -7.03 -45.75
N THR A 9 -62.92 -7.63 -44.80
CA THR A 9 -63.21 -7.47 -43.38
C THR A 9 -61.90 -7.26 -42.64
N ALA A 10 -61.74 -6.05 -42.11
CA ALA A 10 -60.67 -5.67 -41.21
C ALA A 10 -60.83 -6.39 -39.87
N VAL A 11 -59.76 -7.04 -39.39
CA VAL A 11 -59.62 -7.39 -37.98
C VAL A 11 -58.70 -6.35 -37.37
N VAL A 12 -59.33 -5.50 -36.56
CA VAL A 12 -58.75 -4.43 -35.76
C VAL A 12 -58.08 -5.05 -34.52
N LEU A 13 -56.81 -4.67 -34.35
CA LEU A 13 -56.09 -4.37 -33.10
C LEU A 13 -56.41 -5.22 -31.85
N GLY A 14 -55.38 -5.87 -31.33
CA GLY A 14 -55.36 -6.21 -29.91
C GLY A 14 -54.13 -6.98 -29.48
N TRP A 15 -53.19 -6.25 -28.87
CA TRP A 15 -52.29 -6.75 -27.80
C TRP A 15 -51.17 -7.70 -28.22
N PHE A 16 -49.94 -7.19 -28.23
CA PHE A 16 -48.75 -7.78 -27.58
C PHE A 16 -47.59 -6.79 -27.79
N ALA A 17 -47.68 -5.65 -27.09
CA ALA A 17 -46.57 -4.73 -26.90
C ALA A 17 -46.48 -4.44 -25.40
N GLY A 18 -45.95 -5.41 -24.67
CA GLY A 18 -45.72 -5.32 -23.24
C GLY A 18 -44.91 -6.54 -22.80
N SER A 19 -43.88 -6.29 -22.00
CA SER A 19 -43.02 -7.26 -21.26
C SER A 19 -41.57 -7.51 -21.73
N HIS A 20 -40.87 -6.52 -22.31
CA HIS A 20 -39.38 -6.56 -22.35
C HIS A 20 -38.71 -5.40 -21.61
N ALA A 21 -39.48 -4.57 -20.89
CA ALA A 21 -38.95 -3.38 -20.17
C ALA A 21 -39.14 -3.43 -18.64
N GLU A 22 -39.51 -4.58 -18.06
CA GLU A 22 -39.74 -4.73 -16.61
C GLU A 22 -38.77 -5.68 -15.91
N PHE A 23 -37.80 -6.28 -16.60
CA PHE A 23 -36.82 -7.20 -15.97
C PHE A 23 -35.53 -6.52 -15.47
N LEU A 24 -35.45 -5.19 -15.50
CA LEU A 24 -34.29 -4.43 -15.02
C LEU A 24 -34.49 -3.81 -13.63
N SER A 25 -35.61 -4.07 -12.93
CA SER A 25 -35.87 -3.50 -11.60
C SER A 25 -35.15 -4.22 -10.45
N ASP A 26 -34.59 -5.40 -10.68
CA ASP A 26 -34.14 -6.28 -9.59
C ASP A 26 -32.61 -6.44 -9.51
N ALA A 27 -31.87 -5.84 -10.44
CA ALA A 27 -30.41 -5.87 -10.43
C ALA A 27 -29.88 -4.72 -9.58
N CYS A 28 -29.18 -5.05 -8.51
CA CYS A 28 -28.54 -4.10 -7.64
C CYS A 28 -27.03 -4.02 -7.87
N LYS A 29 -26.51 -2.81 -8.06
CA LYS A 29 -25.07 -2.52 -8.03
C LYS A 29 -24.53 -2.66 -6.61
N VAL A 30 -23.51 -3.48 -6.45
CA VAL A 30 -22.74 -3.65 -5.20
C VAL A 30 -21.30 -3.27 -5.48
N CYS A 31 -20.72 -2.41 -4.65
CA CYS A 31 -19.32 -2.01 -4.72
C CYS A 31 -18.60 -2.32 -3.42
N ILE A 32 -17.41 -2.89 -3.51
CA ILE A 32 -16.46 -3.01 -2.39
C ILE A 32 -15.42 -1.92 -2.58
N ASN A 33 -15.20 -1.11 -1.54
CA ASN A 33 -14.26 -0.02 -1.56
C ASN A 33 -13.15 -0.26 -0.53
N ALA A 34 -11.91 -0.01 -0.91
CA ALA A 34 -10.80 0.20 0.01
C ALA A 34 -10.49 1.70 0.08
N GLU A 35 -10.63 2.27 1.27
CA GLU A 35 -10.51 3.71 1.50
C GLU A 35 -9.33 4.00 2.43
N LEU A 36 -8.46 4.87 1.95
CA LEU A 36 -7.24 5.30 2.62
C LEU A 36 -7.47 6.65 3.30
N TYR A 37 -7.28 6.69 4.62
CA TYR A 37 -7.40 7.86 5.45
C TYR A 37 -6.00 8.37 5.81
N PRO A 38 -5.53 9.47 5.19
CA PRO A 38 -4.23 10.02 5.50
C PRO A 38 -4.18 10.59 6.92
N PRO A 39 -3.01 10.58 7.58
CA PRO A 39 -2.83 11.29 8.85
C PRO A 39 -3.01 12.80 8.65
N GLU A 40 -3.29 13.51 9.76
CA GLU A 40 -3.35 14.98 9.77
C GLU A 40 -2.06 15.62 9.20
N ILE A 41 -0.92 14.99 9.47
CA ILE A 41 0.39 15.38 8.95
C ILE A 41 0.93 14.25 8.08
N ASP A 42 0.82 14.44 6.77
CA ASP A 42 1.24 13.48 5.77
C ASP A 42 2.63 13.82 5.19
N TYR A 43 3.66 13.67 6.02
CA TYR A 43 5.05 13.99 5.63
C TYR A 43 5.68 12.98 4.66
N ARG A 44 5.02 11.84 4.45
CA ARG A 44 5.38 10.79 3.49
C ARG A 44 4.11 10.30 2.78
N PRO A 45 3.60 11.09 1.81
CA PRO A 45 2.33 10.77 1.16
C PRO A 45 2.40 9.44 0.43
N TYR A 46 1.49 8.56 0.78
CA TYR A 46 1.19 7.32 0.08
C TYR A 46 -0.18 7.45 -0.57
N ARG A 47 -0.29 7.05 -1.83
CA ARG A 47 -1.53 7.02 -2.60
C ARG A 47 -1.57 5.70 -3.36
N PHE A 48 -2.76 5.17 -3.55
CA PHE A 48 -2.93 3.98 -4.38
C PHE A 48 -2.45 4.29 -5.80
N ASP A 49 -1.62 3.39 -6.33
CA ASP A 49 -1.22 3.43 -7.72
C ASP A 49 -2.00 2.40 -8.56
N GLU A 50 -1.74 2.38 -9.86
CA GLU A 50 -2.37 1.45 -10.80
C GLU A 50 -2.12 -0.03 -10.42
N LYS A 51 -0.96 -0.33 -9.82
CA LYS A 51 -0.62 -1.69 -9.42
C LYS A 51 -1.41 -2.12 -8.18
N ASP A 52 -1.51 -1.26 -7.17
CA ASP A 52 -2.32 -1.50 -5.96
C ASP A 52 -3.78 -1.74 -6.39
N CYS A 53 -4.26 -0.90 -7.30
CA CYS A 53 -5.61 -0.94 -7.83
C CYS A 53 -5.94 -2.24 -8.55
N ASN A 54 -5.11 -2.62 -9.53
CA ASN A 54 -5.27 -3.86 -10.28
C ASN A 54 -5.19 -5.09 -9.36
N SER A 55 -4.31 -5.06 -8.36
CA SER A 55 -4.14 -6.17 -7.40
C SER A 55 -5.39 -6.35 -6.54
N PHE A 56 -5.93 -5.25 -6.00
CA PHE A 56 -7.14 -5.26 -5.20
C PHE A 56 -8.36 -5.69 -6.03
N GLN A 57 -8.63 -5.01 -7.14
CA GLN A 57 -9.79 -5.29 -7.98
C GLN A 57 -9.77 -6.75 -8.48
N SER A 58 -8.63 -7.25 -8.95
CA SER A 58 -8.55 -8.64 -9.43
C SER A 58 -8.78 -9.66 -8.32
N SER A 59 -8.26 -9.41 -7.12
CA SER A 59 -8.41 -10.33 -5.98
C SER A 59 -9.86 -10.39 -5.50
N VAL A 60 -10.49 -9.22 -5.31
CA VAL A 60 -11.88 -9.12 -4.88
C VAL A 60 -12.82 -9.67 -5.97
N ALA A 61 -12.57 -9.34 -7.25
CA ALA A 61 -13.33 -9.89 -8.37
C ALA A 61 -13.31 -11.41 -8.38
N SER A 62 -12.11 -12.00 -8.29
CA SER A 62 -11.96 -13.46 -8.31
C SER A 62 -12.71 -14.10 -7.15
N LEU A 63 -12.62 -13.52 -5.96
CA LEU A 63 -13.27 -14.07 -4.77
C LEU A 63 -14.80 -14.04 -4.88
N LEU A 64 -15.35 -12.87 -5.22
CA LEU A 64 -16.80 -12.69 -5.28
C LEU A 64 -17.42 -13.40 -6.48
N ASN A 65 -16.74 -13.45 -7.63
CA ASN A 65 -17.23 -14.20 -8.79
C ASN A 65 -17.26 -15.70 -8.49
N ASN A 66 -16.25 -16.26 -7.82
CA ASN A 66 -16.28 -17.68 -7.41
C ASN A 66 -17.47 -17.98 -6.49
N VAL A 67 -17.78 -17.08 -5.55
CA VAL A 67 -18.95 -17.21 -4.67
C VAL A 67 -20.26 -17.23 -5.47
N ILE A 68 -20.39 -16.34 -6.46
CA ILE A 68 -21.58 -16.28 -7.33
C ILE A 68 -21.73 -17.58 -8.13
N ASP A 69 -20.62 -18.07 -8.70
CA ASP A 69 -20.58 -19.26 -9.56
C ASP A 69 -20.94 -20.53 -8.77
N ASP A 70 -20.39 -20.70 -7.57
CA ASP A 70 -20.63 -21.85 -6.69
C ASP A 70 -22.10 -21.96 -6.24
N ASN A 71 -22.86 -20.87 -6.32
CA ASN A 71 -24.25 -20.80 -5.87
C ASN A 71 -25.25 -20.69 -7.04
N GLY A 72 -24.80 -20.98 -8.27
CA GLY A 72 -25.68 -21.11 -9.43
C GLY A 72 -26.27 -19.79 -9.93
N GLY A 73 -25.69 -18.65 -9.56
CA GLY A 73 -26.11 -17.34 -10.04
C GLY A 73 -25.94 -17.25 -11.57
N GLN A 74 -27.03 -17.01 -12.31
CA GLN A 74 -26.94 -16.85 -13.76
C GLN A 74 -26.26 -15.52 -14.09
N HIS A 75 -25.06 -15.63 -14.70
CA HIS A 75 -24.25 -14.52 -15.16
C HIS A 75 -25.04 -13.58 -16.09
N ASN A 76 -25.31 -12.37 -15.62
CA ASN A 76 -25.37 -11.23 -16.54
C ASN A 76 -24.49 -10.07 -16.11
N PHE A 77 -23.99 -10.05 -14.86
CA PHE A 77 -23.07 -9.03 -14.37
C PHE A 77 -22.20 -9.57 -13.22
N GLY A 78 -20.90 -9.74 -13.42
CA GLY A 78 -19.94 -10.09 -12.38
C GLY A 78 -19.15 -8.88 -11.89
N PHE A 79 -18.27 -9.08 -10.92
CA PHE A 79 -17.27 -8.09 -10.53
C PHE A 79 -16.16 -8.07 -11.58
N LEU A 80 -15.93 -6.92 -12.20
CA LEU A 80 -14.88 -6.73 -13.21
C LEU A 80 -13.95 -5.59 -12.79
N PRO A 81 -12.62 -5.74 -12.96
CA PRO A 81 -11.69 -4.63 -12.78
C PRO A 81 -12.04 -3.46 -13.70
N ASP A 82 -12.02 -2.25 -13.14
CA ASP A 82 -12.32 -1.00 -13.83
C ASP A 82 -11.33 0.08 -13.37
N PRO A 83 -10.34 0.46 -14.19
CA PRO A 83 -9.37 1.49 -13.84
C PRO A 83 -9.99 2.87 -13.56
N SER A 84 -11.24 3.13 -13.99
CA SER A 84 -11.93 4.39 -13.69
C SER A 84 -12.44 4.48 -12.24
N LEU A 85 -12.52 3.34 -11.55
CA LEU A 85 -12.86 3.23 -10.13
C LEU A 85 -11.62 3.30 -9.22
N CYS A 86 -10.55 3.88 -9.76
CA CYS A 86 -9.25 3.94 -9.14
C CYS A 86 -8.87 5.38 -8.82
N GLU A 87 -8.86 5.73 -7.55
CA GLU A 87 -8.48 7.04 -7.06
C GLU A 87 -7.31 6.93 -6.08
N ALA A 88 -6.61 8.05 -5.88
CA ALA A 88 -5.43 8.13 -5.03
C ALA A 88 -5.67 7.69 -3.56
N THR A 89 -6.90 7.82 -3.07
CA THR A 89 -7.30 7.47 -1.69
C THR A 89 -8.45 6.47 -1.63
N LYS A 90 -8.95 5.98 -2.77
CA LYS A 90 -10.07 5.06 -2.83
C LYS A 90 -9.92 4.14 -4.04
N VAL A 91 -9.92 2.83 -3.80
CA VAL A 91 -10.04 1.83 -4.85
C VAL A 91 -11.37 1.14 -4.69
N SER A 92 -12.16 1.11 -5.76
CA SER A 92 -13.46 0.47 -5.75
C SER A 92 -13.52 -0.64 -6.79
N ILE A 93 -14.30 -1.68 -6.50
CA ILE A 93 -14.73 -2.65 -7.50
C ILE A 93 -16.23 -2.87 -7.37
N CYS A 94 -16.93 -2.86 -8.50
CA CYS A 94 -18.38 -3.02 -8.52
C CYS A 94 -18.79 -4.21 -9.37
N GLY A 95 -19.86 -4.86 -8.96
CA GLY A 95 -20.61 -5.84 -9.73
C GLY A 95 -22.10 -5.52 -9.64
N PHE A 96 -22.93 -6.31 -10.32
CA PHE A 96 -24.38 -6.26 -10.12
C PHE A 96 -24.88 -7.63 -9.69
N GLY A 97 -25.70 -7.66 -8.64
CA GLY A 97 -26.33 -8.88 -8.14
C GLY A 97 -27.85 -8.73 -8.12
N PHE A 98 -28.57 -9.84 -8.23
CA PHE A 98 -30.00 -9.88 -7.94
C PHE A 98 -30.23 -10.03 -6.43
N LEU A 99 -31.38 -9.59 -5.94
CA LEU A 99 -31.70 -9.57 -4.50
C LEU A 99 -31.50 -10.92 -3.79
N ASP A 100 -31.76 -12.05 -4.47
CA ASP A 100 -31.58 -13.41 -3.96
C ASP A 100 -30.11 -13.81 -3.75
N VAL A 101 -29.17 -13.18 -4.47
CA VAL A 101 -27.73 -13.39 -4.34
C VAL A 101 -27.11 -12.42 -3.31
N ILE A 102 -27.78 -11.31 -2.99
CA ILE A 102 -27.27 -10.27 -2.09
C ILE A 102 -27.12 -10.76 -0.65
N GLU A 103 -28.05 -11.53 -0.11
CA GLU A 103 -27.93 -12.09 1.26
C GLU A 103 -26.71 -13.01 1.40
N LEU A 104 -26.44 -13.82 0.38
CA LEU A 104 -25.25 -14.67 0.32
C LEU A 104 -23.96 -13.84 0.22
N LEU A 105 -24.00 -12.75 -0.57
CA LEU A 105 -22.88 -11.83 -0.69
C LEU A 105 -22.53 -11.17 0.65
N GLN A 106 -23.51 -10.77 1.47
CA GLN A 106 -23.24 -10.20 2.80
C GLN A 106 -22.38 -11.14 3.65
N SER A 107 -22.81 -12.39 3.84
CA SER A 107 -22.09 -13.38 4.64
C SER A 107 -20.66 -13.60 4.12
N LYS A 108 -20.47 -13.56 2.79
CA LYS A 108 -19.17 -13.79 2.18
C LYS A 108 -18.27 -12.56 2.23
N ILE A 109 -18.84 -11.37 2.13
CA ILE A 109 -18.12 -10.12 2.36
C ILE A 109 -17.62 -10.07 3.80
N ASP A 110 -18.47 -10.42 4.77
CA ASP A 110 -18.09 -10.44 6.19
C ASP A 110 -16.99 -11.47 6.47
N GLU A 111 -17.12 -12.69 5.94
CA GLU A 111 -16.10 -13.75 6.07
C GLU A 111 -14.76 -13.38 5.44
N ASN A 112 -14.76 -12.61 4.35
CA ASN A 112 -13.58 -12.29 3.56
C ASN A 112 -13.09 -10.86 3.72
N ALA A 113 -13.65 -10.09 4.65
CA ALA A 113 -13.26 -8.70 4.86
C ALA A 113 -11.73 -8.60 5.05
N ILE A 114 -11.13 -9.47 5.86
CA ILE A 114 -9.66 -9.53 6.07
C ILE A 114 -8.89 -9.84 4.76
N ALA A 115 -9.40 -10.73 3.91
CA ALA A 115 -8.75 -11.03 2.64
C ALA A 115 -8.77 -9.82 1.68
N PHE A 116 -9.84 -9.01 1.73
CA PHE A 116 -9.90 -7.75 0.97
C PHE A 116 -8.86 -6.73 1.45
N TYR A 117 -8.57 -6.71 2.76
CA TYR A 117 -7.44 -5.93 3.28
C TYR A 117 -6.13 -6.40 2.73
N ASP A 118 -5.83 -7.69 2.88
CA ASP A 118 -4.55 -8.26 2.46
C ASP A 118 -4.33 -8.04 0.95
N ALA A 119 -5.40 -8.03 0.15
CA ALA A 119 -5.36 -7.73 -1.27
C ALA A 119 -4.92 -6.28 -1.59
N VAL A 120 -5.31 -5.30 -0.76
CA VAL A 120 -4.90 -3.89 -0.96
C VAL A 120 -3.53 -3.61 -0.31
N THR A 121 -3.21 -4.27 0.80
CA THR A 121 -1.96 -4.05 1.53
C THR A 121 -0.80 -4.89 1.01
N GLY A 122 -1.07 -5.93 0.20
CA GLY A 122 -0.07 -6.87 -0.28
C GLY A 122 0.40 -7.85 0.80
N GLY A 123 -0.43 -8.10 1.83
CA GLY A 123 -0.06 -8.83 3.05
C GLY A 123 -0.04 -7.94 4.30
N GLU A 124 0.72 -8.32 5.33
CA GLU A 124 0.69 -7.74 6.68
C GLU A 124 0.44 -6.20 6.71
N MET A 125 -0.72 -5.84 7.26
CA MET A 125 -1.34 -4.50 7.17
C MET A 125 -0.59 -3.34 7.82
N CYS A 126 0.64 -3.50 8.29
CA CYS A 126 1.40 -2.39 8.85
C CYS A 126 2.61 -2.02 8.01
N HIS A 127 2.70 -2.49 6.75
CA HIS A 127 3.81 -2.15 5.85
C HIS A 127 4.18 -0.66 5.99
N PRO A 128 5.47 -0.28 6.09
CA PRO A 128 5.88 1.09 6.40
C PRO A 128 5.39 2.20 5.46
N LYS A 129 4.77 1.84 4.33
CA LYS A 129 4.09 2.77 3.41
C LYS A 129 2.75 3.27 3.97
N TYR A 130 2.16 2.53 4.90
CA TYR A 130 0.91 2.84 5.58
C TYR A 130 1.11 3.44 6.97
N ASP A 131 2.34 3.73 7.43
CA ASP A 131 2.58 4.26 8.78
C ASP A 131 1.75 5.54 9.05
N ASN A 132 0.93 5.50 10.11
CA ASN A 132 -0.08 6.49 10.52
C ASN A 132 -1.32 6.65 9.62
N TYR A 133 -1.49 5.79 8.61
CA TYR A 133 -2.72 5.76 7.83
C TYR A 133 -3.79 4.92 8.51
N GLY A 134 -5.04 5.33 8.31
CA GLY A 134 -6.21 4.49 8.49
C GLY A 134 -6.57 3.83 7.16
N LEU A 135 -6.97 2.56 7.19
CA LEU A 135 -7.52 1.86 6.05
C LEU A 135 -8.85 1.23 6.43
N THR A 136 -9.87 1.44 5.59
CA THR A 136 -11.23 0.91 5.80
C THR A 136 -11.71 0.21 4.54
N ILE A 137 -12.46 -0.88 4.71
CA ILE A 137 -13.20 -1.58 3.66
C ILE A 137 -14.67 -1.25 3.88
N THR A 138 -15.30 -0.66 2.87
CA THR A 138 -16.72 -0.31 2.88
C THR A 138 -17.45 -1.00 1.74
N VAL A 139 -18.76 -1.14 1.90
CA VAL A 139 -19.65 -1.74 0.90
C VAL A 139 -20.71 -0.72 0.54
N ASP A 140 -20.79 -0.35 -0.74
CA ASP A 140 -21.90 0.45 -1.25
C ASP A 140 -22.87 -0.48 -1.99
N SER A 141 -24.17 -0.35 -1.70
CA SER A 141 -25.22 -1.11 -2.39
C SER A 141 -26.45 -0.23 -2.61
N CYS A 142 -27.31 -0.62 -3.55
CA CYS A 142 -28.59 0.06 -3.78
C CYS A 142 -29.40 0.07 -2.50
N ASP A 143 -29.97 1.24 -2.19
CA ASP A 143 -30.78 1.47 -0.99
C ASP A 143 -30.11 1.04 0.33
N ASN A 144 -28.77 0.85 0.35
CA ASN A 144 -27.99 0.32 1.47
C ASN A 144 -28.52 -1.02 2.00
N ILE A 145 -28.90 -1.93 1.09
CA ILE A 145 -29.41 -3.27 1.45
C ILE A 145 -28.33 -4.13 2.12
N LEU A 146 -27.06 -3.93 1.76
CA LEU A 146 -25.92 -4.57 2.42
C LEU A 146 -25.46 -3.73 3.62
N GLU A 147 -25.19 -4.42 4.73
CA GLU A 147 -24.56 -3.84 5.90
C GLU A 147 -23.05 -3.71 5.69
N GLN A 148 -22.46 -2.69 6.31
CA GLN A 148 -21.00 -2.56 6.32
C GLN A 148 -20.40 -3.78 7.03
N PRO A 149 -19.32 -4.37 6.49
CA PRO A 149 -18.65 -5.47 7.16
C PRO A 149 -18.20 -5.00 8.54
N PRO A 150 -18.32 -5.85 9.58
CA PRO A 150 -18.07 -5.44 10.95
C PRO A 150 -16.67 -4.86 11.12
N GLY A 151 -16.62 -3.53 11.29
CA GLY A 151 -15.56 -2.77 11.91
C GLY A 151 -14.14 -3.17 11.52
N VAL A 152 -13.88 -3.43 10.25
CA VAL A 152 -12.49 -3.47 9.83
C VAL A 152 -12.12 -2.03 9.55
N VAL A 153 -11.54 -1.40 10.55
CA VAL A 153 -10.75 -0.18 10.42
C VAL A 153 -9.40 -0.58 10.95
N ARG A 154 -8.36 -0.40 10.14
CA ARG A 154 -6.99 -0.74 10.53
C ARG A 154 -6.21 0.55 10.63
N GLU A 155 -5.87 0.91 11.86
CA GLU A 155 -4.93 1.99 12.13
C GLU A 155 -3.52 1.42 12.13
N CYS A 156 -2.68 1.93 11.24
CA CYS A 156 -1.26 1.60 11.19
C CYS A 156 -0.51 2.50 12.18
N GLY A 157 -0.77 2.31 13.47
CA GLY A 157 -0.08 3.06 14.51
C GLY A 157 1.44 2.87 14.42
N LEU A 158 2.20 3.94 14.63
CA LEU A 158 3.64 3.82 14.84
C LEU A 158 3.89 2.99 16.11
N LEU A 159 4.41 1.78 15.93
CA LEU A 159 4.99 1.04 17.06
C LEU A 159 6.06 1.93 17.72
N PRO A 160 6.16 1.90 19.07
CA PRO A 160 7.14 2.71 19.75
C PRO A 160 8.53 2.37 19.19
N PRO A 161 9.34 3.39 18.87
CA PRO A 161 10.69 3.15 18.38
C PRO A 161 11.46 2.30 19.38
N PRO A 162 12.40 1.48 18.90
CA PRO A 162 13.36 0.85 19.81
C PRO A 162 14.06 1.93 20.63
N SER A 163 14.28 1.63 21.91
CA SER A 163 14.94 2.56 22.82
C SER A 163 16.38 2.77 22.36
N ILE A 164 16.65 3.95 21.82
CA ILE A 164 18.01 4.39 21.52
C ILE A 164 18.46 5.36 22.59
N ASN A 165 19.69 5.20 23.08
CA ASN A 165 20.29 6.11 24.06
C ASN A 165 20.71 7.42 23.35
N CYS A 166 19.73 8.24 23.00
CA CYS A 166 19.88 9.47 22.22
C CYS A 166 19.06 10.58 22.88
N THR A 167 19.66 11.77 22.98
CA THR A 167 19.01 13.02 23.43
C THR A 167 18.51 13.86 22.26
N CYS A 168 18.30 13.22 21.12
CA CYS A 168 17.99 13.84 19.85
C CYS A 168 16.50 13.76 19.51
N ASN A 169 16.02 14.73 18.72
CA ASN A 169 14.62 14.81 18.34
C ASN A 169 14.30 13.78 17.25
N THR A 170 13.53 12.76 17.61
CA THR A 170 13.13 11.63 16.76
C THR A 170 11.82 11.84 16.03
N THR A 171 11.12 12.96 16.25
CA THR A 171 9.81 13.22 15.64
C THR A 171 9.91 13.10 14.12
N ALA A 172 9.02 12.31 13.51
CA ALA A 172 9.01 12.13 12.07
C ALA A 172 8.56 13.42 11.35
N GLY A 173 9.02 13.62 10.12
CA GLY A 173 8.61 14.76 9.29
C GLY A 173 9.13 16.14 9.73
N ILE A 174 10.02 16.23 10.73
CA ILE A 174 10.59 17.50 11.20
C ILE A 174 11.86 17.95 10.45
N SER A 175 12.40 17.08 9.60
CA SER A 175 13.67 17.25 8.90
C SER A 175 13.45 17.03 7.41
N PRO A 176 14.20 17.72 6.54
CA PRO A 176 14.05 17.59 5.09
C PRO A 176 14.42 16.20 4.58
N TYR A 177 15.29 15.47 5.29
CA TYR A 177 15.68 14.11 4.88
C TYR A 177 14.72 13.07 5.44
N ILE A 178 14.23 12.20 4.55
CA ILE A 178 13.33 11.10 4.85
C ILE A 178 13.86 9.85 4.13
N VAL A 179 13.74 8.67 4.76
CA VAL A 179 14.00 7.40 4.08
C VAL A 179 12.75 6.91 3.37
N SER A 180 12.85 6.29 2.21
CA SER A 180 11.70 5.65 1.55
C SER A 180 11.03 4.59 2.44
N SER A 181 9.70 4.48 2.35
CA SER A 181 8.93 3.44 3.05
C SER A 181 9.19 2.03 2.55
N SER A 182 9.78 1.91 1.36
CA SER A 182 10.25 0.63 0.82
C SER A 182 11.73 0.70 0.51
N PHE A 183 12.45 -0.37 0.85
CA PHE A 183 13.79 -0.66 0.34
C PHE A 183 13.68 -1.63 -0.82
N ARG A 184 14.61 -1.55 -1.76
CA ARG A 184 14.68 -2.50 -2.88
C ARG A 184 15.77 -3.53 -2.63
N GLU A 185 15.51 -4.78 -2.97
CA GLU A 185 16.58 -5.77 -3.14
C GLU A 185 17.19 -5.63 -4.53
N GLU A 186 18.50 -5.47 -4.59
CA GLU A 186 19.29 -5.44 -5.82
C GLU A 186 20.32 -6.58 -5.83
N PRO A 187 20.64 -7.11 -7.02
CA PRO A 187 21.74 -8.07 -7.17
C PRO A 187 23.06 -7.46 -6.68
N SER A 188 23.76 -8.17 -5.79
CA SER A 188 25.17 -7.87 -5.50
C SER A 188 26.07 -8.45 -6.59
N SER A 189 27.25 -7.87 -6.78
CA SER A 189 28.31 -8.47 -7.62
C SER A 189 28.76 -9.85 -7.12
N ASN A 190 28.50 -10.16 -5.84
CA ASN A 190 28.72 -11.46 -5.24
C ASN A 190 27.37 -12.18 -5.04
N SER A 191 27.23 -13.35 -5.66
CA SER A 191 26.01 -14.18 -5.62
C SER A 191 25.63 -14.68 -4.22
N GLN A 192 26.58 -14.70 -3.28
CA GLN A 192 26.36 -15.07 -1.87
C GLN A 192 25.79 -13.92 -1.03
N THR A 193 25.53 -12.76 -1.64
CA THR A 193 25.06 -11.56 -0.96
C THR A 193 23.91 -10.91 -1.72
N ALA A 194 23.13 -10.10 -1.02
CA ALA A 194 22.10 -9.23 -1.57
C ALA A 194 22.34 -7.80 -1.10
N LEU A 195 21.99 -6.81 -1.93
CA LEU A 195 22.03 -5.40 -1.57
C LEU A 195 20.61 -4.92 -1.29
N TYR A 196 20.37 -4.36 -0.10
CA TYR A 196 19.09 -3.78 0.27
C TYR A 196 19.22 -2.27 0.31
N CYS A 197 18.63 -1.59 -0.68
CA CYS A 197 18.82 -0.18 -0.95
C CYS A 197 17.64 0.66 -0.45
N PHE A 198 17.96 1.60 0.44
CA PHE A 198 17.04 2.56 1.02
C PHE A 198 17.26 3.91 0.33
N ASP A 199 16.22 4.47 -0.27
CA ASP A 199 16.33 5.77 -0.92
C ASP A 199 16.18 6.89 0.09
N ILE A 200 16.91 7.97 -0.13
CA ILE A 200 16.77 9.21 0.61
C ILE A 200 15.94 10.18 -0.25
N VAL A 201 14.85 10.64 0.34
CA VAL A 201 13.96 11.65 -0.22
C VAL A 201 14.21 12.96 0.53
N VAL A 202 14.36 14.04 -0.22
CA VAL A 202 14.42 15.39 0.34
C VAL A 202 13.04 16.01 0.20
N ASN A 203 12.28 16.05 1.30
CA ASN A 203 10.97 16.66 1.36
C ASN A 203 11.07 18.14 1.74
N LYS A 204 10.24 18.96 1.10
CA LYS A 204 10.12 20.41 1.36
C LYS A 204 8.94 20.72 2.28
N ASP A 205 7.93 19.85 2.29
CA ASP A 205 6.72 19.99 3.08
C ASP A 205 6.91 19.28 4.43
N ILE A 206 7.70 19.91 5.29
CA ILE A 206 8.07 19.40 6.61
C ILE A 206 7.47 20.24 7.73
N LEU A 207 7.30 19.62 8.89
CA LEU A 207 6.81 20.32 10.07
C LEU A 207 7.79 21.42 10.50
N PRO A 208 7.30 22.62 10.84
CA PRO A 208 8.13 23.66 11.43
C PRO A 208 8.80 23.19 12.72
N SER A 209 10.12 23.24 12.78
CA SER A 209 10.91 22.84 13.94
C SER A 209 12.34 23.39 13.87
N THR A 210 13.13 23.19 14.91
CA THR A 210 14.58 23.46 14.89
C THR A 210 15.35 22.55 13.93
N CYS A 211 14.71 21.50 13.41
CA CYS A 211 15.27 20.53 12.48
C CYS A 211 14.87 20.79 11.02
N SER A 212 14.10 21.85 10.74
CA SER A 212 13.60 22.09 9.38
C SER A 212 14.70 22.60 8.44
N ASP A 213 15.66 23.37 8.96
CA ASP A 213 16.71 24.03 8.17
C ASP A 213 18.04 23.25 8.13
N ILE A 214 17.99 21.92 8.11
CA ILE A 214 19.21 21.10 8.06
C ILE A 214 19.72 20.97 6.62
N ASP A 215 20.92 21.47 6.35
CA ASP A 215 21.53 21.42 5.00
C ASP A 215 22.43 20.22 4.74
N ILE A 216 22.86 19.52 5.79
CA ILE A 216 23.77 18.36 5.67
C ILE A 216 23.17 17.15 6.38
N LEU A 217 23.03 16.05 5.65
CA LEU A 217 22.80 14.72 6.19
C LEU A 217 24.14 14.09 6.58
N ARG A 218 24.43 14.03 7.88
CA ARG A 218 25.73 13.57 8.39
C ARG A 218 25.87 12.05 8.35
N LYS A 219 24.87 11.33 8.83
CA LYS A 219 24.92 9.86 8.94
C LYS A 219 23.52 9.27 8.94
N VAL A 220 23.47 7.98 8.68
CA VAL A 220 22.29 7.12 8.83
C VAL A 220 22.61 6.01 9.82
N GLU A 221 21.63 5.66 10.66
CA GLU A 221 21.69 4.52 11.56
C GLU A 221 20.45 3.65 11.41
N PHE A 222 20.65 2.35 11.24
CA PHE A 222 19.61 1.34 11.22
C PHE A 222 19.56 0.67 12.59
N TYR A 223 18.36 0.48 13.12
CA TYR A 223 18.19 -0.46 14.22
C TYR A 223 18.29 -1.88 13.66
N ALA A 224 19.35 -2.59 14.06
CA ALA A 224 19.70 -3.89 13.54
C ALA A 224 20.32 -4.76 14.64
N GLU A 225 20.02 -6.06 14.62
CA GLU A 225 20.48 -7.02 15.60
C GLU A 225 22.00 -7.18 15.55
N GLN A 226 22.70 -6.63 16.55
CA GLN A 226 24.15 -6.61 16.57
C GLN A 226 24.77 -8.01 16.69
N SER A 227 24.01 -8.98 17.19
CA SER A 227 24.38 -10.41 17.20
C SER A 227 24.59 -10.96 15.77
N LEU A 228 23.91 -10.38 14.78
CA LEU A 228 23.97 -10.76 13.37
C LEU A 228 25.00 -9.97 12.57
N LYS A 229 25.87 -9.19 13.23
CA LYS A 229 26.87 -8.32 12.56
C LYS A 229 27.77 -9.02 11.55
N SER A 230 28.01 -10.32 11.71
CA SER A 230 28.84 -11.12 10.80
C SER A 230 28.20 -11.34 9.42
N PHE A 231 26.88 -11.14 9.30
CA PHE A 231 26.12 -11.21 8.07
C PHE A 231 26.17 -9.90 7.28
N VAL A 232 26.47 -8.77 7.92
CA VAL A 232 26.64 -7.49 7.23
C VAL A 232 28.04 -7.41 6.65
N LYS A 233 28.13 -7.29 5.32
CA LYS A 233 29.40 -7.27 4.60
C LYS A 233 29.91 -5.86 4.36
N SER A 234 29.05 -4.96 3.89
CA SER A 234 29.42 -3.60 3.52
C SER A 234 28.21 -2.68 3.44
N PHE A 235 28.48 -1.38 3.31
CA PHE A 235 27.52 -0.44 2.74
C PHE A 235 27.96 -0.02 1.35
N ARG A 236 27.00 0.18 0.45
CA ARG A 236 27.19 0.93 -0.80
C ARG A 236 26.40 2.22 -0.73
N LEU A 237 27.10 3.35 -0.82
CA LEU A 237 26.56 4.70 -0.68
C LEU A 237 26.57 5.39 -2.04
N SER A 238 25.40 5.78 -2.54
CA SER A 238 25.24 6.34 -3.88
C SER A 238 24.62 7.73 -3.79
N PRO A 239 25.41 8.81 -3.60
CA PRO A 239 24.89 10.16 -3.65
C PRO A 239 24.48 10.54 -5.06
N ASN A 240 23.49 11.43 -5.17
CA ASN A 240 23.11 12.02 -6.45
C ASN A 240 24.26 12.86 -7.03
N GLY A 241 24.48 12.73 -8.35
CA GLY A 241 25.57 13.39 -9.06
C GLY A 241 26.99 12.92 -8.70
N GLY A 242 27.14 11.90 -7.83
CA GLY A 242 28.43 11.35 -7.41
C GLY A 242 28.62 9.89 -7.82
N SER A 243 29.85 9.38 -7.65
CA SER A 243 30.13 7.95 -7.84
C SER A 243 29.76 7.15 -6.59
N PRO A 244 29.14 5.97 -6.72
CA PRO A 244 28.92 5.07 -5.59
C PRO A 244 30.22 4.71 -4.89
N THR A 245 30.18 4.65 -3.56
CA THR A 245 31.32 4.24 -2.73
C THR A 245 30.94 3.08 -1.84
N THR A 246 31.85 2.12 -1.68
CA THR A 246 31.66 0.99 -0.75
C THR A 246 32.49 1.21 0.49
N ILE A 247 31.85 1.11 1.66
CA ILE A 247 32.52 1.26 2.96
C ILE A 247 32.26 0.05 3.85
N SER A 248 33.17 -0.20 4.78
CA SER A 248 33.00 -1.23 5.80
C SER A 248 31.83 -0.90 6.73
N PRO A 249 31.09 -1.92 7.21
CA PRO A 249 30.00 -1.69 8.15
C PRO A 249 30.56 -1.19 9.48
N SER A 250 29.90 -0.19 10.05
CA SER A 250 30.22 0.33 11.38
C SER A 250 29.05 0.10 12.32
N TRP A 251 29.33 -0.21 13.57
CA TRP A 251 28.32 -0.47 14.59
C TRP A 251 28.42 0.56 15.72
N GLY A 252 27.31 0.78 16.41
CA GLY A 252 27.28 1.48 17.69
C GLY A 252 27.98 0.69 18.80
N PRO A 253 28.02 1.23 20.04
CA PRO A 253 28.51 0.50 21.21
C PRO A 253 27.84 -0.87 21.37
N THR A 254 28.52 -1.80 22.03
CA THR A 254 27.95 -3.13 22.32
C THR A 254 26.60 -2.98 23.04
N GLY A 255 25.57 -3.66 22.53
CA GLY A 255 24.21 -3.63 23.06
C GLY A 255 23.32 -2.49 22.54
N SER A 256 23.83 -1.62 21.66
CA SER A 256 23.02 -0.53 21.08
C SER A 256 22.14 -0.97 19.92
N ASN A 257 22.45 -2.09 19.25
CA ASN A 257 21.74 -2.53 18.03
C ASN A 257 21.68 -1.46 16.93
N LEU A 258 22.75 -0.67 16.77
CA LEU A 258 22.83 0.37 15.74
C LEU A 258 23.89 0.03 14.70
N LEU A 259 23.46 -0.16 13.45
CA LEU A 259 24.30 -0.29 12.27
C LEU A 259 24.36 1.08 11.56
N LYS A 260 25.55 1.62 11.30
CA LYS A 260 25.71 3.03 10.89
C LYS A 260 26.63 3.24 9.69
N ALA A 261 26.32 4.27 8.90
CA ALA A 261 27.15 4.77 7.81
C ALA A 261 27.28 6.30 7.87
N SER A 262 28.50 6.81 7.65
CA SER A 262 28.74 8.25 7.52
C SER A 262 28.51 8.69 6.07
N LEU A 263 27.82 9.81 5.88
CA LEU A 263 27.37 10.28 4.57
C LEU A 263 27.96 11.66 4.24
N TYR A 264 27.68 12.67 5.07
CA TYR A 264 27.99 14.09 4.83
C TYR A 264 27.47 14.62 3.49
N TRP A 265 26.21 14.30 3.18
CA TRP A 265 25.55 14.72 1.94
C TRP A 265 24.83 16.05 2.13
N THR A 266 24.97 16.94 1.15
CA THR A 266 24.08 18.10 0.99
C THR A 266 22.68 17.67 0.56
N LYS A 267 21.70 18.58 0.60
CA LYS A 267 20.35 18.35 0.04
C LYS A 267 20.40 17.86 -1.41
N ASP A 268 21.21 18.48 -2.26
CA ASP A 268 21.33 18.10 -3.66
C ASP A 268 21.90 16.69 -3.84
N GLN A 269 22.92 16.36 -3.06
CA GLN A 269 23.52 15.02 -3.05
C GLN A 269 22.58 13.96 -2.46
N ALA A 270 21.73 14.32 -1.51
CA ALA A 270 20.80 13.40 -0.87
C ALA A 270 19.54 13.14 -1.72
N THR A 271 19.17 14.07 -2.60
CA THR A 271 17.97 13.97 -3.43
C THR A 271 18.08 12.78 -4.39
N GLY A 272 17.33 11.71 -4.14
CA GLY A 272 17.39 10.48 -4.95
C GLY A 272 18.65 9.65 -4.70
N ALA A 273 19.38 9.93 -3.62
CA ALA A 273 20.50 9.10 -3.19
C ALA A 273 20.01 7.78 -2.61
N SER A 274 20.89 6.78 -2.56
CA SER A 274 20.59 5.51 -1.91
C SER A 274 21.69 5.06 -0.95
N VAL A 275 21.26 4.47 0.16
CA VAL A 275 22.11 3.76 1.12
C VAL A 275 21.77 2.29 1.03
N CYS A 276 22.68 1.47 0.51
CA CYS A 276 22.48 0.04 0.41
C CYS A 276 23.27 -0.72 1.47
N VAL A 277 22.63 -1.68 2.13
CA VAL A 277 23.26 -2.63 3.05
C VAL A 277 23.52 -3.93 2.31
N GLU A 278 24.77 -4.37 2.26
CA GLU A 278 25.12 -5.67 1.68
C GLU A 278 25.07 -6.76 2.76
N VAL A 279 24.14 -7.71 2.61
CA VAL A 279 23.89 -8.78 3.58
C VAL A 279 24.21 -10.13 2.94
N LYS A 280 24.87 -11.01 3.71
CA LYS A 280 25.18 -12.39 3.31
C LYS A 280 23.94 -13.26 3.36
N LYS A 281 23.67 -13.99 2.27
CA LYS A 281 22.61 -15.00 2.21
C LYS A 281 22.94 -16.17 3.17
N PRO A 282 21.93 -16.85 3.74
CA PRO A 282 20.49 -16.68 3.50
C PRO A 282 19.83 -15.54 4.28
N MET A 283 20.59 -14.79 5.09
CA MET A 283 20.06 -13.68 5.90
C MET A 283 19.48 -12.56 5.01
N THR A 284 18.35 -12.03 5.45
CA THR A 284 17.64 -10.90 4.83
C THR A 284 17.77 -9.63 5.66
N MET A 285 17.42 -8.49 5.07
CA MET A 285 17.41 -7.22 5.79
C MET A 285 16.34 -7.18 6.89
N LEU A 286 15.19 -7.81 6.68
CA LEU A 286 14.13 -7.89 7.68
C LEU A 286 14.56 -8.70 8.91
N GLU A 287 15.19 -9.85 8.70
CA GLU A 287 15.76 -10.65 9.79
C GLU A 287 16.86 -9.86 10.53
N LEU A 288 17.70 -9.11 9.80
CA LEU A 288 18.71 -8.24 10.41
C LEU A 288 18.08 -7.12 11.26
N CYS A 289 16.92 -6.59 10.85
CA CYS A 289 16.16 -5.58 11.59
C CYS A 289 15.31 -6.14 12.73
N GLY A 290 15.26 -7.48 12.88
CA GLY A 290 14.53 -8.16 13.96
C GLY A 290 13.01 -8.19 13.77
N GLY A 291 12.50 -8.04 12.54
CA GLY A 291 11.06 -8.03 12.29
C GLY A 291 10.67 -7.73 10.85
N TRP A 292 9.42 -7.31 10.65
CA TRP A 292 8.82 -7.07 9.33
C TRP A 292 9.09 -5.66 8.77
N LYS A 293 9.81 -4.80 9.52
CA LYS A 293 10.29 -3.48 9.08
C LYS A 293 11.62 -3.10 9.71
N CYS A 294 12.32 -2.16 9.09
CA CYS A 294 13.55 -1.56 9.58
C CYS A 294 13.30 -0.15 10.10
N TYR A 295 13.79 0.15 11.31
CA TYR A 295 13.85 1.51 11.84
C TYR A 295 15.14 2.17 11.39
N VAL A 296 15.03 3.39 10.86
CA VAL A 296 16.15 4.13 10.29
C VAL A 296 16.13 5.56 10.83
N TYR A 297 17.26 5.99 11.38
CA TYR A 297 17.48 7.32 11.93
C TYR A 297 18.43 8.09 11.03
N LEU A 298 18.05 9.31 10.65
CA LEU A 298 18.88 10.21 9.85
C LEU A 298 19.38 11.35 10.71
N TYR A 299 20.70 11.56 10.76
CA TYR A 299 21.27 12.55 11.68
C TYR A 299 21.85 13.76 10.96
N ASN A 300 21.63 14.92 11.55
CA ASN A 300 22.29 16.16 11.19
C ASN A 300 23.69 16.29 11.84
N PRO A 301 24.47 17.34 11.52
CA PRO A 301 25.85 17.45 11.98
C PRO A 301 26.00 17.60 13.50
N ASP A 302 25.12 18.35 14.14
CA ASP A 302 25.16 18.58 15.60
C ASP A 302 24.52 17.44 16.42
N LEU A 303 23.99 16.42 15.73
CA LEU A 303 23.34 15.24 16.30
C LEU A 303 22.09 15.55 17.13
N LYS A 304 21.49 16.74 17.02
CA LYS A 304 20.27 17.09 17.75
C LYS A 304 19.00 16.64 17.04
N CYS A 305 19.05 16.41 15.74
CA CYS A 305 17.93 15.99 14.92
C CYS A 305 18.19 14.58 14.39
N CYS A 306 17.28 13.66 14.68
CA CYS A 306 17.37 12.26 14.34
C CYS A 306 16.00 11.67 13.95
N PRO A 307 15.24 12.33 13.04
CA PRO A 307 13.92 11.86 12.64
C PRO A 307 13.94 10.35 12.37
N LEU A 308 12.97 9.66 12.97
CA LEU A 308 12.77 8.25 12.73
C LEU A 308 11.99 8.06 11.43
N SER A 309 12.46 7.10 10.63
CA SER A 309 11.77 6.55 9.48
C SER A 309 11.67 5.03 9.63
N THR A 310 10.65 4.45 9.01
CA THR A 310 10.48 3.01 8.86
C THR A 310 10.56 2.66 7.38
N SER A 311 11.03 1.44 7.08
CA SER A 311 11.13 0.95 5.71
C SER A 311 10.99 -0.57 5.65
N GLY A 312 10.23 -1.07 4.68
CA GLY A 312 9.95 -2.49 4.43
C GLY A 312 10.31 -2.88 3.00
N PRO A 313 10.02 -4.11 2.55
CA PRO A 313 10.28 -4.53 1.17
C PRO A 313 9.43 -3.81 0.09
#